data_AF-A0A9D8D346-F1
#
_entry.id   AF-A0A9D8D346-F1
#
_cell.length_a   1.000
_cell.length_b   1.000
_cell.length_c   1.000
_cell.angle_alpha   90.00
_cell.angle_beta   90.00
_cell.angle_gamma   90.00
#
_symmetry.space_group_name_H-M   'P 1'
#
loop_
_entity.id
_entity.type
_entity.pdbx_description
1 polymer ?
#
loop_
_entity_poly.entity_id
_entity_poly.type
_entity_poly.pdbx_seq_one_letter_code
_entity_poly.pdbx_strand_id
1 'polypeptide(L)'
;MLKGAIFGGLTGLVLAGAAHAQPVVYTWTGYGVNVLGSSKCPTYKMTIDVTVDGDSVKGRFQQEGRPERGFETTLGKNGAIKTAAVVGGGNMMDVIGQIKEGDSNIQLYGYCNFEGKLTKK
;
A
#
# COMPACT_ATOMS: atom_id res chain seq x y z
N MET A 1 -58.29 -39.74 10.30
CA MET A 1 -57.74 -38.54 10.96
C MET A 1 -56.26 -38.79 11.22
N LEU A 2 -55.40 -38.36 10.30
CA LEU A 2 -53.96 -38.65 10.31
C LEU A 2 -53.23 -37.48 11.00
N LYS A 3 -52.48 -37.80 12.06
CA LYS A 3 -51.79 -36.88 12.97
C LYS A 3 -50.51 -36.29 12.32
N GLY A 4 -50.44 -34.96 12.31
CA GLY A 4 -49.26 -34.12 12.57
C GLY A 4 -47.97 -34.38 11.78
N ALA A 5 -47.75 -33.59 10.73
CA ALA A 5 -46.45 -33.46 10.08
C ALA A 5 -45.61 -32.35 10.74
N ILE A 6 -44.52 -32.79 11.37
CA ILE A 6 -43.16 -32.24 11.41
C ILE A 6 -43.05 -30.69 11.38
N PHE A 7 -42.76 -30.13 12.55
CA PHE A 7 -42.27 -28.76 12.74
C PHE A 7 -40.95 -28.56 11.98
N GLY A 8 -40.95 -27.56 11.09
CA GLY A 8 -39.77 -27.06 10.40
C GLY A 8 -38.83 -26.35 11.38
N GLY A 9 -37.58 -26.78 11.38
CA GLY A 9 -36.47 -26.13 12.10
C GLY A 9 -35.21 -26.21 11.25
N LEU A 10 -35.17 -25.43 10.17
CA LEU A 10 -33.92 -25.19 9.44
C LEU A 10 -33.20 -24.05 10.16
N THR A 11 -32.37 -24.43 11.13
CA THR A 11 -31.37 -23.58 11.78
C THR A 11 -30.37 -23.14 10.71
N GLY A 12 -30.61 -21.99 10.10
CA GLY A 12 -29.67 -21.34 9.20
C GLY A 12 -28.44 -20.90 9.99
N LEU A 13 -27.40 -21.71 9.97
CA LEU A 13 -26.08 -21.36 10.46
C LEU A 13 -25.51 -20.28 9.52
N VAL A 14 -25.73 -19.01 9.84
CA VAL A 14 -25.08 -17.88 9.17
C VAL A 14 -23.61 -17.93 9.58
N LEU A 15 -22.80 -18.64 8.79
CA LEU A 15 -21.36 -18.45 8.76
C LEU A 15 -21.11 -17.03 8.26
N ALA A 16 -21.08 -16.07 9.19
CA ALA A 16 -20.49 -14.76 8.98
C ALA A 16 -18.99 -14.95 8.79
N GLY A 17 -18.60 -15.40 7.59
CA GLY A 17 -17.21 -15.38 7.18
C GLY A 17 -16.74 -13.93 7.24
N ALA A 18 -15.71 -13.67 8.04
CA ALA A 18 -14.98 -12.42 7.95
C ALA A 18 -14.56 -12.27 6.48
N ALA A 19 -15.13 -11.28 5.79
CA ALA A 19 -14.72 -10.92 4.45
C ALA A 19 -13.31 -10.33 4.56
N HIS A 20 -12.29 -11.19 4.60
CA HIS A 20 -10.91 -10.78 4.38
C HIS A 20 -10.85 -10.27 2.96
N ALA A 21 -10.86 -8.94 2.80
CA ALA A 21 -10.70 -8.30 1.51
C ALA A 21 -9.39 -8.80 0.89
N GLN A 22 -9.43 -9.18 -0.39
CA GLN A 22 -8.22 -9.60 -1.09
C GLN A 22 -7.22 -8.44 -1.09
N PRO A 23 -5.91 -8.72 -0.91
CA PRO A 23 -4.89 -7.68 -0.94
C PRO A 23 -4.97 -6.88 -2.22
N VAL A 24 -5.00 -5.55 -2.10
CA VAL A 24 -5.01 -4.64 -3.25
C VAL A 24 -3.59 -4.11 -3.46
N VAL A 25 -3.09 -4.22 -4.69
CA VAL A 25 -1.77 -3.69 -5.06
C VAL A 25 -1.95 -2.41 -5.85
N TYR A 26 -1.21 -1.39 -5.46
CA TYR A 26 -1.08 -0.12 -6.16
C TYR A 26 0.34 0.03 -6.68
N THR A 27 0.52 0.79 -7.75
CA THR A 27 1.83 1.01 -8.35
C THR A 27 2.02 2.44 -8.83
N TRP A 28 3.25 2.91 -8.79
CA TRP A 28 3.71 4.12 -9.44
C TRP A 28 5.10 3.90 -10.03
N THR A 29 5.34 4.40 -11.24
CA THR A 29 6.67 4.45 -11.83
C THR A 29 6.93 5.86 -12.33
N GLY A 30 8.08 6.43 -11.96
CA GLY A 30 8.43 7.78 -12.39
C GLY A 30 9.87 8.16 -12.05
N TYR A 31 10.21 9.41 -12.36
CA TYR A 31 11.51 9.99 -12.11
C TYR A 31 11.54 10.81 -10.82
N GLY A 32 12.69 10.85 -10.16
CA GLY A 32 12.88 11.67 -8.97
C GLY A 32 12.98 13.15 -9.28
N VAL A 33 12.54 13.98 -8.34
CA VAL A 33 12.70 15.44 -8.38
C VAL A 33 13.82 15.83 -7.42
N ASN A 34 14.63 16.81 -7.82
CA ASN A 34 15.67 17.35 -6.95
C ASN A 34 15.04 18.09 -5.76
N VAL A 35 15.53 17.80 -4.57
CA VAL A 35 15.37 18.59 -3.35
C VAL A 35 16.64 19.42 -3.09
N LEU A 36 16.60 20.31 -2.10
CA LEU A 36 17.77 21.14 -1.74
C LEU A 36 19.00 20.25 -1.45
N GLY A 37 20.11 20.51 -2.14
CA GLY A 37 21.35 19.73 -2.01
C GLY A 37 21.47 18.50 -2.92
N SER A 38 20.46 18.21 -3.75
CA SER A 38 20.49 17.13 -4.74
C SER A 38 20.60 17.66 -6.18
N SER A 39 21.17 16.86 -7.09
CA SER A 39 21.38 17.28 -8.48
C SER A 39 21.12 16.22 -9.55
N LYS A 40 20.94 14.95 -9.16
CA LYS A 40 20.84 13.80 -10.09
C LYS A 40 19.47 13.11 -10.08
N CYS A 41 18.52 13.59 -9.29
CA CYS A 41 17.23 12.93 -9.11
C CYS A 41 16.42 12.72 -10.40
N PRO A 42 16.40 13.67 -11.36
CA PRO A 42 15.69 13.47 -12.64
C PRO A 42 16.23 12.32 -13.50
N THR A 43 17.43 11.81 -13.21
CA THR A 43 17.99 10.63 -13.91
C THR A 43 17.62 9.32 -13.22
N TYR A 44 17.06 9.37 -12.03
CA TYR A 44 16.71 8.20 -11.23
C TYR A 44 15.26 7.85 -11.48
N LYS A 45 15.05 6.70 -12.11
CA LYS A 45 13.72 6.11 -12.29
C LYS A 45 13.45 5.10 -11.17
N MET A 46 12.25 5.17 -10.61
CA MET A 46 11.80 4.38 -9.48
C MET A 46 10.45 3.76 -9.80
N THR A 47 10.28 2.48 -9.45
CA THR A 47 8.97 1.82 -9.36
C THR A 47 8.65 1.60 -7.90
N ILE A 48 7.42 1.89 -7.49
CA ILE A 48 6.90 1.72 -6.15
C ILE A 48 5.63 0.89 -6.24
N ASP A 49 5.59 -0.23 -5.54
CA ASP A 49 4.40 -1.06 -5.33
C ASP A 49 3.96 -0.93 -3.88
N VAL A 50 2.67 -0.68 -3.65
CA VAL A 50 2.06 -0.62 -2.33
C VAL A 50 0.96 -1.66 -2.25
N THR A 51 1.18 -2.70 -1.45
CA THR A 51 0.18 -3.73 -1.17
C THR A 51 -0.56 -3.37 0.12
N VAL A 52 -1.88 -3.37 0.05
CA VAL A 52 -2.78 -3.14 1.19
C VAL A 52 -3.58 -4.40 1.45
N ASP A 53 -3.46 -4.97 2.64
CA ASP A 53 -4.20 -6.15 3.10
C ASP A 53 -4.87 -5.83 4.44
N GLY A 54 -6.17 -5.53 4.39
CA GLY A 54 -6.87 -4.88 5.50
C GLY A 54 -6.21 -3.55 5.86
N ASP A 55 -5.75 -3.43 7.11
CA ASP A 55 -5.00 -2.26 7.59
C ASP A 55 -3.49 -2.37 7.38
N SER A 56 -2.98 -3.54 6.99
CA SER A 56 -1.55 -3.75 6.77
C SER A 56 -1.10 -3.17 5.44
N VAL A 57 0.02 -2.45 5.44
CA VAL A 57 0.62 -1.85 4.25
C VAL A 57 2.04 -2.36 4.10
N LYS A 58 2.32 -2.96 2.94
CA LYS A 58 3.66 -3.34 2.52
C LYS A 58 4.04 -2.61 1.25
N GLY A 59 5.04 -1.75 1.36
CA GLY A 59 5.64 -1.07 0.22
C GLY A 59 6.89 -1.78 -0.27
N ARG A 60 7.04 -1.90 -1.58
CA ARG A 60 8.28 -2.28 -2.25
C ARG A 60 8.65 -1.18 -3.22
N PHE A 61 9.92 -0.83 -3.30
CA PHE A 61 10.39 0.15 -4.26
C PHE A 61 11.76 -0.24 -4.81
N GLN A 62 11.93 0.03 -6.10
CA GLN A 62 13.14 -0.31 -6.81
C GLN A 62 13.53 0.84 -7.74
N GLN A 63 14.72 1.38 -7.49
CA GLN A 63 15.37 2.30 -8.41
C GLN A 63 16.08 1.47 -9.48
N GLU A 64 15.98 1.87 -10.75
CA GLU A 64 16.70 1.20 -11.85
C GLU A 64 18.22 1.13 -11.53
N GLY A 65 18.78 -0.08 -11.65
CA GLY A 65 20.19 -0.34 -11.33
C GLY A 65 20.52 -0.43 -9.83
N ARG A 66 19.52 -0.43 -8.93
CA ARG A 66 19.73 -0.66 -7.48
C ARG A 66 18.88 -1.85 -6.97
N PRO A 67 19.27 -2.46 -5.84
CA PRO A 67 18.45 -3.49 -5.19
C PRO A 67 17.06 -2.96 -4.81
N GLU A 68 16.05 -3.83 -4.90
CA GLU A 68 14.72 -3.58 -4.33
C GLU A 68 14.83 -3.40 -2.81
N ARG A 69 13.98 -2.53 -2.27
CA ARG A 69 13.82 -2.28 -0.84
C ARG A 69 12.34 -2.15 -0.51
N GLY A 70 12.02 -2.01 0.76
CA GLY A 70 10.63 -1.89 1.18
C GLY A 70 10.44 -1.18 2.51
N PHE A 71 9.17 -0.99 2.83
CA PHE A 71 8.69 -0.50 4.10
C PHE A 71 7.44 -1.29 4.49
N GLU A 72 7.18 -1.36 5.79
CA GLU A 72 5.96 -1.95 6.33
C GLU A 72 5.37 -0.96 7.34
N THR A 73 4.05 -0.81 7.31
CA THR A 73 3.31 0.05 8.22
C THR A 73 1.84 -0.36 8.25
N THR A 74 1.02 0.37 8.98
CA THR A 74 -0.44 0.22 8.97
C THR A 74 -1.11 1.48 8.46
N LEU A 75 -2.29 1.34 7.88
CA LEU A 75 -3.10 2.49 7.47
C LEU A 75 -3.50 3.30 8.70
N GLY A 76 -3.21 4.59 8.66
CA GLY A 76 -3.74 5.58 9.57
C GLY A 76 -5.14 6.02 9.18
N LYS A 77 -5.66 7.00 9.92
CA LYS A 77 -6.98 7.60 9.66
C LYS A 77 -7.12 8.03 8.20
N ASN A 78 -8.25 7.72 7.58
CA ASN A 78 -8.54 8.01 6.16
C ASN A 78 -7.54 7.39 5.17
N GLY A 79 -6.94 6.24 5.52
CA GLY A 79 -5.99 5.53 4.65
C GLY A 79 -4.60 6.18 4.57
N ALA A 80 -4.22 7.01 5.56
CA ALA A 80 -2.93 7.67 5.57
C ALA A 80 -1.77 6.68 5.73
N ILE A 81 -0.69 6.88 4.99
CA ILE A 81 0.58 6.17 5.16
C ILE A 81 1.58 7.18 5.71
N LYS A 82 2.23 6.85 6.82
CA LYS A 82 3.33 7.64 7.38
C LYS A 82 4.32 6.72 8.08
N THR A 83 5.46 6.49 7.45
CA THR A 83 6.54 5.64 7.98
C THR A 83 7.89 6.10 7.43
N ALA A 84 8.96 5.38 7.75
CA ALA A 84 10.27 5.56 7.14
C ALA A 84 10.75 4.23 6.52
N ALA A 85 11.50 4.32 5.42
CA ALA A 85 12.13 3.16 4.79
C ALA A 85 13.65 3.28 4.86
N VAL A 86 14.33 2.17 5.15
CA VAL A 86 15.80 2.11 5.16
C VAL A 86 16.32 1.97 3.73
N VAL A 87 17.25 2.83 3.33
CA VAL A 87 17.78 2.90 1.95
C VAL A 87 19.25 2.52 1.82
N GLY A 88 19.81 1.92 2.88
CA GLY A 88 21.19 1.43 2.92
C GLY A 88 22.20 2.48 3.39
N GLY A 89 23.33 2.01 3.91
CA GLY A 89 24.38 2.87 4.47
C GLY A 89 23.92 3.72 5.67
N GLY A 90 22.93 3.25 6.42
CA GLY A 90 22.32 3.98 7.54
C GLY A 90 21.33 5.08 7.16
N ASN A 91 21.12 5.34 5.87
CA ASN A 91 20.19 6.36 5.41
C ASN A 91 18.73 5.86 5.46
N MET A 92 17.82 6.79 5.72
CA MET A 92 16.38 6.58 5.69
C MET A 92 15.71 7.55 4.71
N MET A 93 14.53 7.17 4.23
CA MET A 93 13.61 8.04 3.51
C MET A 93 12.28 8.09 4.26
N ASP A 94 11.62 9.25 4.25
CA ASP A 94 10.25 9.39 4.71
C ASP A 94 9.31 8.81 3.66
N VAL A 95 8.31 8.06 4.11
CA VAL A 95 7.25 7.49 3.27
C VAL A 95 5.94 8.08 3.74
N ILE A 96 5.35 8.91 2.89
CA ILE A 96 4.10 9.62 3.17
C ILE A 96 3.14 9.33 2.02
N GLY A 97 1.88 9.06 2.31
CA GLY A 97 0.91 8.86 1.25
C GLY A 97 -0.50 8.69 1.77
N GLN A 98 -1.39 8.35 0.86
CA GLN A 98 -2.78 8.06 1.17
C GLN A 98 -3.31 6.99 0.23
N ILE A 99 -4.02 6.01 0.79
CA ILE A 99 -4.80 5.04 0.04
C ILE A 99 -6.26 5.42 0.15
N LYS A 100 -6.79 5.92 -0.96
CA LYS A 100 -8.19 6.29 -1.13
C LYS A 100 -8.64 5.91 -2.53
N GLU A 101 -9.85 5.39 -2.65
CA GLU A 101 -10.42 5.04 -3.94
C GLU A 101 -10.43 6.25 -4.88
N GLY A 102 -9.85 6.09 -6.07
CA GLY A 102 -9.74 7.13 -7.09
C GLY A 102 -8.70 8.23 -6.84
N ASP A 103 -8.06 8.30 -5.66
CA ASP A 103 -7.13 9.39 -5.33
C ASP A 103 -5.95 8.94 -4.44
N SER A 104 -5.48 7.72 -4.66
CA SER A 104 -4.32 7.19 -3.94
C SER A 104 -3.03 7.85 -4.41
N ASN A 105 -2.11 8.13 -3.48
CA ASN A 105 -0.82 8.77 -3.77
C ASN A 105 0.27 8.27 -2.82
N ILE A 106 1.51 8.46 -3.23
CA ILE A 106 2.69 8.13 -2.44
C ILE A 106 3.80 9.14 -2.68
N GLN A 107 4.58 9.40 -1.64
CA GLN A 107 5.78 10.22 -1.63
C GLN A 107 6.88 9.49 -0.84
N LEU A 108 8.01 9.24 -1.50
CA LEU A 108 9.25 8.78 -0.88
C LEU A 108 10.22 9.96 -0.91
N TYR A 109 10.41 10.59 0.25
CA TYR A 109 11.22 11.80 0.41
C TYR A 109 12.53 11.49 1.14
N GLY A 110 13.66 11.80 0.49
CA GLY A 110 15.00 11.64 1.06
C GLY A 110 15.99 12.49 0.29
N TYR A 111 17.09 11.87 -0.20
CA TYR A 111 18.01 12.56 -1.12
C TYR A 111 17.33 13.02 -2.42
N CYS A 112 16.26 12.33 -2.84
CA CYS A 112 15.39 12.71 -3.94
C CYS A 112 13.94 12.66 -3.47
N ASN A 113 13.07 13.43 -4.13
CA ASN A 113 11.62 13.30 -3.95
C ASN A 113 11.05 12.41 -5.07
N PHE A 114 10.43 11.29 -4.71
CA PHE A 114 9.67 10.45 -5.65
C PHE A 114 8.20 10.50 -5.26
N GLU A 115 7.38 11.16 -6.07
CA GLU A 115 6.00 11.46 -5.72
C GLU A 115 5.07 11.24 -6.90
N GLY A 116 3.88 10.72 -6.65
CA GLY A 116 2.82 10.72 -7.63
C GLY A 116 1.57 9.96 -7.23
N LYS A 117 0.61 9.97 -8.15
CA LYS A 117 -0.62 9.20 -8.01
C LYS A 117 -0.34 7.71 -8.22
N LEU A 118 -0.90 6.91 -7.34
CA LEU A 118 -0.87 5.46 -7.40
C LEU A 118 -1.99 4.95 -8.31
N THR A 119 -1.65 4.01 -9.18
CA THR A 119 -2.63 3.29 -10.02
C THR A 119 -2.84 1.89 -9.44
N LYS A 120 -4.10 1.48 -9.30
CA LYS A 120 -4.43 0.10 -8.90
C LYS A 120 -3.98 -0.88 -9.99
N LYS A 121 -3.23 -1.92 -9.61
CA LYS A 121 -2.82 -3.03 -10.49
C LYS A 121 -3.95 -4.03 -10.68
#